data_AF-A0A420WQS3-F1
#
_entry.id   AF-A0A420WQS3-F1
#
_cell.length_a   1.000
_cell.length_b   1.000
_cell.length_c   1.000
_cell.angle_alpha   90.00
_cell.angle_beta   90.00
_cell.angle_gamma   90.00
#
_symmetry.space_group_name_H-M   'P 1'
#
loop_
_entity.id
_entity.type
_entity.pdbx_description
1 polymer ?
#
loop_
_entity_poly.entity_id
_entity_poly.type
_entity_poly.pdbx_seq_one_letter_code
_entity_poly.pdbx_strand_id
1 'polypeptide(L)'
;MKLNDYLTVVAQSAPNDWTVSKVPTFMYRLVPTRGADNRTLDFELQEHTALIIFRRDIRFSMAFGLVQNANFNDDWATNFPNKRAQSVLLDFLFGGAMVFRDTLIAVDGWKCLLPQPSAEQIESPFQIPEKQHAIAKLVHGLVGPNTNFETYFQRCGMRVAKTDWPA
;
A
#
# COMPACT_ATOMS: atom_id res chain seq x y z
N MET A 1 12.96 15.22 -12.29
CA MET A 1 11.80 14.91 -11.43
C MET A 1 12.35 14.56 -10.05
N LYS A 2 11.92 15.24 -8.98
CA LYS A 2 12.26 14.83 -7.61
C LYS A 2 11.19 13.88 -7.08
N LEU A 3 11.52 13.06 -6.08
CA LEU A 3 10.56 12.13 -5.46
C LEU A 3 9.32 12.85 -4.93
N ASN A 4 9.52 13.99 -4.25
CA ASN A 4 8.42 14.75 -3.68
C ASN A 4 7.45 15.29 -4.74
N ASP A 5 7.97 15.76 -5.88
CA ASP A 5 7.16 16.23 -7.01
C ASP A 5 6.34 15.06 -7.60
N TYR A 6 6.98 13.91 -7.78
CA TYR A 6 6.35 12.69 -8.25
C TYR A 6 5.18 12.27 -7.34
N LEU A 7 5.41 12.16 -6.04
CA LEU A 7 4.36 11.76 -5.09
C LEU A 7 3.24 12.81 -4.98
N THR A 8 3.55 14.09 -5.18
CA THR A 8 2.55 15.17 -5.22
C THR A 8 1.62 15.01 -6.43
N VAL A 9 2.18 14.70 -7.61
CA VAL A 9 1.38 14.40 -8.81
C VAL A 9 0.47 13.19 -8.58
N VAL A 10 0.98 12.11 -7.96
CA VAL A 10 0.16 10.93 -7.64
C VAL A 10 -0.97 11.30 -6.69
N ALA A 11 -0.67 11.99 -5.58
CA ALA A 11 -1.66 12.37 -4.58
C ALA A 11 -2.77 13.30 -5.11
N GLN A 12 -2.47 14.13 -6.10
CA GLN A 12 -3.43 15.07 -6.71
C GLN A 12 -4.19 14.48 -7.92
N SER A 13 -3.87 13.26 -8.32
CA SER A 13 -4.50 12.61 -9.48
C SER A 13 -5.87 12.01 -9.16
N ALA A 14 -6.70 11.86 -10.19
CA ALA A 14 -8.00 11.21 -10.09
C ALA A 14 -7.91 9.75 -10.57
N PRO A 15 -8.81 8.84 -10.12
CA PRO A 15 -8.79 7.45 -10.56
C PRO A 15 -8.80 7.26 -12.09
N ASN A 16 -9.51 8.13 -12.83
CA ASN A 16 -9.59 8.06 -14.30
C ASN A 16 -8.27 8.39 -15.01
N ASP A 17 -7.29 8.95 -14.30
CA ASP A 17 -5.95 9.19 -14.83
C ASP A 17 -5.09 7.93 -14.90
N TRP A 18 -5.58 6.81 -14.37
CA TRP A 18 -4.81 5.59 -14.23
C TRP A 18 -5.39 4.44 -15.03
N THR A 19 -4.50 3.56 -15.48
CA THR A 19 -4.85 2.27 -16.04
C THR A 19 -4.32 1.20 -15.11
N VAL A 20 -5.18 0.29 -14.67
CA VAL A 20 -4.80 -0.86 -13.84
C VAL A 20 -4.65 -2.08 -14.73
N SER A 21 -3.46 -2.67 -14.71
CA SER A 21 -3.17 -3.95 -15.36
C SER A 21 -3.01 -5.03 -14.29
N LYS A 22 -3.78 -6.11 -14.38
CA LYS A 22 -3.73 -7.27 -13.46
C LYS A 22 -3.00 -8.47 -14.07
N VAL A 23 -2.08 -8.20 -14.99
CA VAL A 23 -1.21 -9.21 -15.60
C VAL A 23 0.06 -9.36 -14.76
N PRO A 24 0.84 -10.45 -14.92
CA PRO A 24 2.12 -10.59 -14.24
C PRO A 24 2.98 -9.34 -14.40
N THR A 25 3.51 -8.87 -13.28
CA THR A 25 4.28 -7.61 -13.27
C THR A 25 5.75 -7.86 -13.59
N PHE A 26 6.19 -9.12 -13.49
CA PHE A 26 7.57 -9.55 -13.65
C PHE A 26 8.55 -8.88 -12.67
N MET A 27 8.03 -8.23 -11.63
CA MET A 27 8.78 -7.64 -10.52
C MET A 27 8.87 -8.65 -9.38
N TYR A 28 9.67 -9.69 -9.62
CA TYR A 28 9.76 -10.82 -8.72
C TYR A 28 10.63 -10.56 -7.49
N ARG A 29 10.18 -11.12 -6.37
CA ARG A 29 10.92 -11.32 -5.14
C ARG A 29 11.07 -12.82 -4.89
N LEU A 30 12.30 -13.30 -4.80
CA LEU A 30 12.59 -14.66 -4.37
C LEU A 30 12.70 -14.69 -2.85
N VAL A 31 11.90 -15.53 -2.20
CA VAL A 31 11.88 -15.66 -0.73
C VAL A 31 12.19 -17.10 -0.36
N PRO A 32 13.17 -17.35 0.53
CA PRO A 32 13.47 -18.71 0.96
C PRO A 32 12.33 -19.27 1.82
N THR A 33 11.85 -20.46 1.48
CA THR A 33 11.00 -21.26 2.35
C THR A 33 11.86 -21.95 3.40
N ARG A 34 11.53 -21.77 4.68
CA ARG A 34 12.34 -22.28 5.81
C ARG A 34 11.69 -23.52 6.43
N GLY A 35 12.52 -24.53 6.68
CA GLY A 35 12.13 -25.70 7.46
C GLY A 35 12.10 -25.41 8.97
N ALA A 36 11.62 -26.38 9.77
CA ALA A 36 11.58 -26.26 11.23
C ALA A 36 12.97 -26.07 11.87
N ASP A 37 14.03 -26.53 11.20
CA ASP A 37 15.44 -26.35 11.55
C ASP A 37 16.06 -25.07 10.96
N ASN A 38 15.23 -24.16 10.44
CA ASN A 38 15.62 -22.89 9.80
C ASN A 38 16.50 -23.03 8.54
N ARG A 39 16.73 -24.24 8.02
CA ARG A 39 17.40 -24.42 6.72
C ARG A 39 16.48 -23.97 5.58
N THR A 40 17.07 -23.44 4.52
CA THR A 40 16.32 -23.16 3.28
C THR A 40 15.94 -24.50 2.64
N LEU A 41 14.64 -24.74 2.48
CA LEU A 41 14.12 -25.93 1.80
C LEU A 41 13.92 -25.67 0.30
N ASP A 42 13.39 -24.49 -0.02
CA ASP A 42 13.06 -24.08 -1.39
C ASP A 42 13.01 -22.54 -1.49
N PHE A 43 12.67 -22.01 -2.66
CA PHE A 43 12.36 -20.60 -2.88
C PHE A 43 10.94 -20.43 -3.42
N GLU A 44 10.20 -19.53 -2.81
CA GLU A 44 8.92 -19.05 -3.29
C GLU A 44 9.15 -17.81 -4.18
N LEU A 45 8.52 -17.82 -5.36
CA LEU A 45 8.44 -16.67 -6.24
C LEU A 45 7.23 -15.83 -5.83
N GLN A 46 7.47 -14.60 -5.37
CA GLN A 46 6.42 -13.65 -5.05
C GLN A 46 6.47 -12.46 -5.99
N GLU A 47 5.32 -11.89 -6.34
CA GLU A 47 5.23 -10.69 -7.17
C GLU A 47 4.05 -9.81 -6.76
N HIS A 48 4.08 -8.57 -7.27
CA HIS A 48 2.91 -7.71 -7.26
C HIS A 48 1.83 -8.25 -8.20
N THR A 49 0.57 -8.10 -7.80
CA THR A 49 -0.59 -8.59 -8.56
C THR A 49 -1.18 -7.55 -9.50
N ALA A 50 -0.75 -6.29 -9.38
CA ALA A 50 -1.20 -5.20 -10.24
C ALA A 50 -0.07 -4.22 -10.56
N LEU A 51 -0.09 -3.72 -11.80
CA LEU A 51 0.65 -2.54 -12.25
C LEU A 51 -0.34 -1.42 -12.55
N ILE A 52 -0.15 -0.27 -11.94
CA ILE A 52 -1.01 0.91 -12.03
C ILE A 52 -0.25 2.00 -12.78
N ILE A 53 -0.68 2.35 -13.99
CA ILE A 53 0.07 3.21 -14.92
C ILE A 53 -0.63 4.56 -15.07
N PHE A 54 0.10 5.66 -14.90
CA PHE A 54 -0.45 7.01 -15.06
C PHE A 54 -0.54 7.37 -16.54
N ARG A 55 -1.73 7.69 -17.04
CA ARG A 55 -1.98 7.93 -18.46
C ARG A 55 -1.37 9.23 -18.97
N ARG A 56 -1.26 10.26 -18.11
CA ARG A 56 -0.74 11.58 -18.51
C ARG A 56 0.78 11.59 -18.63
N ASP A 57 1.48 10.70 -17.92
CA ASP A 57 2.92 10.50 -18.02
C ASP A 57 3.25 9.03 -17.70
N ILE A 58 3.44 8.22 -18.73
CA ILE A 58 3.63 6.76 -18.63
C ILE A 58 4.93 6.37 -17.90
N ARG A 59 5.82 7.32 -17.62
CA ARG A 59 6.97 7.06 -16.76
C ARG A 59 6.52 6.81 -15.32
N PHE A 60 5.35 7.27 -14.92
CA PHE A 60 4.83 7.13 -13.57
C PHE A 60 4.02 5.84 -13.49
N SER A 61 4.41 4.95 -12.59
CA SER A 61 3.64 3.74 -12.31
C SER A 61 3.74 3.35 -10.85
N MET A 62 2.81 2.52 -10.38
CA MET A 62 2.88 1.86 -9.07
C MET A 62 2.70 0.37 -9.24
N ALA A 63 3.42 -0.43 -8.47
CA ALA A 63 3.19 -1.87 -8.34
C ALA A 63 2.53 -2.15 -6.99
N PHE A 64 1.52 -3.01 -6.99
CA PHE A 64 0.76 -3.31 -5.78
C PHE A 64 0.37 -4.78 -5.69
N GLY A 65 0.16 -5.25 -4.46
CA GLY A 65 -0.49 -6.53 -4.17
C GLY A 65 0.44 -7.60 -3.62
N LEU A 66 1.74 -7.32 -3.53
CA LEU A 66 2.70 -8.20 -2.87
C LEU A 66 2.54 -8.10 -1.35
N VAL A 67 2.06 -9.18 -0.72
CA VAL A 67 1.90 -9.26 0.74
C VAL A 67 3.26 -9.36 1.42
N GLN A 68 3.57 -8.41 2.31
CA GLN A 68 4.80 -8.40 3.10
C GLN A 68 4.63 -9.17 4.42
N ASN A 69 3.53 -8.93 5.14
CA ASN A 69 3.19 -9.63 6.37
C ASN A 69 1.75 -10.13 6.30
N ALA A 70 1.58 -11.46 6.25
CA ALA A 70 0.28 -12.09 6.19
C ALA A 70 -0.49 -12.09 7.52
N ASN A 71 0.19 -11.80 8.64
CA ASN A 71 -0.31 -11.83 10.01
C ASN A 71 -0.11 -10.47 10.69
N PHE A 72 -0.47 -9.38 10.01
CA PHE A 72 -0.41 -8.05 10.61
C PHE A 72 -1.46 -7.96 11.73
N ASN A 73 -1.06 -7.55 12.94
CA ASN A 73 -1.86 -7.74 14.14
C ASN A 73 -1.89 -6.53 15.08
N ASP A 74 -1.62 -5.33 14.59
CA ASP A 74 -1.80 -4.11 15.39
C ASP A 74 -3.27 -3.96 15.82
N ASP A 75 -3.49 -3.48 17.05
CA ASP A 75 -4.83 -3.37 17.65
C ASP A 75 -5.81 -2.56 16.79
N TRP A 76 -5.33 -1.45 16.20
CA TRP A 76 -6.15 -0.60 15.34
C TRP A 76 -6.62 -1.30 14.06
N ALA A 77 -5.83 -2.25 13.55
CA ALA A 77 -6.10 -2.97 12.30
C ALA A 77 -6.96 -4.23 12.51
N THR A 78 -7.11 -4.69 13.75
CA THR A 78 -7.88 -5.89 14.11
C THR A 78 -9.25 -5.59 14.72
N ASN A 79 -9.63 -4.31 14.87
CA ASN A 79 -10.91 -3.87 15.43
C ASN A 79 -12.10 -3.90 14.44
N PHE A 80 -12.11 -4.91 13.57
CA PHE A 80 -13.12 -5.14 12.54
C PHE A 80 -13.83 -6.47 12.75
N PRO A 81 -15.02 -6.69 12.15
CA PRO A 81 -15.70 -7.98 12.22
C PRO A 81 -14.79 -9.14 11.78
N ASN A 82 -14.03 -8.96 10.70
CA ASN A 82 -12.92 -9.83 10.36
C ASN A 82 -11.61 -9.24 10.89
N LYS A 83 -11.00 -9.92 11.87
CA LYS A 83 -9.74 -9.48 12.50
C LYS A 83 -8.51 -9.69 11.62
N ARG A 84 -8.64 -10.29 10.44
CA ARG A 84 -7.51 -10.52 9.54
C ARG A 84 -7.06 -9.21 8.90
N ALA A 85 -5.85 -8.80 9.24
CA ALA A 85 -5.13 -7.72 8.58
C ALA A 85 -3.82 -8.22 7.97
N GLN A 86 -3.39 -7.59 6.88
CA GLN A 86 -2.15 -7.93 6.18
C GLN A 86 -1.44 -6.64 5.74
N SER A 87 -0.12 -6.61 5.80
CA SER A 87 0.65 -5.53 5.19
C SER A 87 0.99 -5.87 3.74
N VAL A 88 0.82 -4.90 2.85
CA VAL A 88 0.93 -5.06 1.40
C VAL A 88 1.81 -3.94 0.86
N LEU A 89 2.78 -4.31 0.03
CA LEU A 89 3.73 -3.36 -0.55
C LEU A 89 3.05 -2.52 -1.63
N LEU A 90 3.40 -1.24 -1.64
CA LEU A 90 3.11 -0.28 -2.70
C LEU A 90 4.43 0.30 -3.20
N ASP A 91 4.86 -0.15 -4.38
CA ASP A 91 6.10 0.31 -4.99
C ASP A 91 5.81 1.40 -5.99
N PHE A 92 6.46 2.54 -5.83
CA PHE A 92 6.38 3.64 -6.78
C PHE A 92 7.52 3.53 -7.78
N LEU A 93 7.17 3.59 -9.06
CA LEU A 93 8.07 3.40 -10.18
C LEU A 93 8.18 4.68 -11.02
N PHE A 94 9.41 4.96 -11.45
CA PHE A 94 9.70 5.98 -12.46
C PHE A 94 10.50 5.36 -13.62
N GLY A 95 9.92 5.33 -14.82
CA GLY A 95 10.52 4.68 -15.98
C GLY A 95 10.72 3.17 -15.78
N GLY A 96 9.86 2.51 -15.00
CA GLY A 96 9.97 1.09 -14.65
C GLY A 96 10.92 0.75 -13.50
N ALA A 97 11.71 1.71 -13.00
CA ALA A 97 12.57 1.51 -11.84
C ALA A 97 11.86 1.92 -10.54
N MET A 98 11.99 1.12 -9.48
CA MET A 98 11.45 1.47 -8.16
C MET A 98 12.23 2.64 -7.57
N VAL A 99 11.51 3.72 -7.24
CA VAL A 99 12.08 4.94 -6.65
C VAL A 99 11.68 5.18 -5.20
N PHE A 100 10.58 4.55 -4.76
CA PHE A 100 10.09 4.64 -3.39
C PHE A 100 9.17 3.45 -3.09
N ARG A 101 9.08 3.05 -1.83
CA ARG A 101 8.21 1.97 -1.36
C ARG A 101 7.48 2.44 -0.11
N ASP A 102 6.17 2.28 -0.12
CA ASP A 102 5.33 2.42 1.06
C ASP A 102 4.60 1.11 1.35
N THR A 103 3.93 1.06 2.50
CA THR A 103 3.14 -0.09 2.93
C THR A 103 1.70 0.36 3.18
N LEU A 104 0.76 -0.36 2.58
CA LEU A 104 -0.67 -0.27 2.91
C LEU A 104 -1.07 -1.47 3.76
N ILE A 105 -2.07 -1.28 4.61
CA ILE A 105 -2.65 -2.33 5.43
C ILE A 105 -4.02 -2.71 4.86
N ALA A 106 -4.14 -3.96 4.40
CA ALA A 106 -5.41 -4.55 4.02
C ALA A 106 -6.14 -5.02 5.27
N VAL A 107 -7.26 -4.38 5.62
CA VAL A 107 -8.06 -4.66 6.82
C VAL A 107 -9.40 -5.32 6.50
N ASP A 108 -10.06 -5.87 7.53
CA ASP A 108 -11.36 -6.56 7.45
C ASP A 108 -11.38 -7.65 6.35
N GLY A 109 -10.25 -8.36 6.19
CA GLY A 109 -10.09 -9.36 5.13
C GLY A 109 -10.09 -8.77 3.72
N TRP A 110 -9.23 -7.78 3.46
CA TRP A 110 -9.09 -7.07 2.17
C TRP A 110 -10.28 -6.20 1.75
N LYS A 111 -11.17 -5.86 2.68
CA LYS A 111 -12.29 -4.95 2.39
C LYS A 111 -11.90 -3.48 2.33
N CYS A 112 -10.77 -3.10 2.90
CA CYS A 112 -10.25 -1.75 2.77
C CYS A 112 -8.72 -1.76 2.82
N LEU A 113 -8.10 -0.89 2.03
CA LEU A 113 -6.66 -0.61 2.09
C LEU A 113 -6.48 0.72 2.83
N LEU A 114 -5.73 0.71 3.94
CA LEU A 114 -5.48 1.89 4.75
C LEU A 114 -3.98 2.22 4.78
N PRO A 115 -3.59 3.50 4.94
CA PRO A 115 -2.19 3.86 5.16
C PRO A 115 -1.71 3.31 6.50
N GLN A 116 -0.44 2.94 6.59
CA GLN A 116 0.16 2.55 7.85
C GLN A 116 0.61 3.79 8.64
N PRO A 117 0.21 3.96 9.91
CA PRO A 117 0.78 4.98 10.79
C PRO A 117 2.30 4.83 10.95
N SER A 118 2.99 5.93 11.28
CA SER A 118 4.40 5.85 11.69
C SER A 118 4.56 4.94 12.90
N ALA A 119 5.66 4.17 12.96
CA ALA A 119 5.97 3.29 14.08
C ALA A 119 6.12 4.05 15.42
N GLU A 120 6.38 5.35 15.39
CA GLU A 120 6.44 6.22 16.57
C GLU A 120 5.06 6.50 17.18
N GLN A 121 3.99 6.28 16.42
CA GLN A 121 2.61 6.52 16.86
C GLN A 121 2.02 5.24 17.44
N ILE A 122 2.06 5.15 18.77
CA ILE A 122 1.65 3.94 19.51
C ILE A 122 0.16 3.99 19.88
N GLU A 123 -0.43 5.19 19.98
CA GLU A 123 -1.81 5.38 20.41
C GLU A 123 -2.61 6.28 19.45
N SER A 124 -3.92 6.05 19.41
CA SER A 124 -4.89 6.85 18.67
C SER A 124 -5.07 8.23 19.34
N PRO A 125 -5.22 9.34 18.57
CA PRO A 125 -5.42 9.37 17.12
C PRO A 125 -4.13 9.26 16.31
N PHE A 126 -4.15 8.40 15.31
CA PHE A 126 -3.03 8.22 14.38
C PHE A 126 -3.04 9.33 13.32
N GLN A 127 -2.01 10.16 13.33
CA GLN A 127 -1.77 11.23 12.37
C GLN A 127 -1.18 10.67 11.09
N ILE A 128 -1.94 10.75 10.01
CA ILE A 128 -1.53 10.32 8.68
C ILE A 128 -1.26 11.57 7.82
N PRO A 129 -0.06 11.71 7.23
CA PRO A 129 0.24 12.78 6.28
C PRO A 129 -0.81 12.87 5.16
N GLU A 130 -1.25 14.09 4.83
CA GLU A 130 -2.27 14.34 3.80
C GLU A 130 -1.97 13.65 2.46
N LYS A 131 -0.70 13.67 2.05
CA LYS A 131 -0.24 13.03 0.81
C LYS A 131 -0.37 11.50 0.88
N GLN A 132 0.04 10.89 1.99
CA GLN A 132 -0.05 9.45 2.19
C GLN A 132 -1.52 8.99 2.23
N HIS A 133 -2.39 9.76 2.91
CA HIS A 133 -3.84 9.53 2.91
C HIS A 133 -4.44 9.59 1.50
N ALA A 134 -4.14 10.64 0.73
CA ALA A 134 -4.66 10.81 -0.63
C ALA A 134 -4.24 9.67 -1.56
N ILE A 135 -2.98 9.23 -1.46
CA ILE A 135 -2.46 8.11 -2.23
C ILE A 135 -3.12 6.79 -1.81
N ALA A 136 -3.23 6.51 -0.50
CA ALA A 136 -3.90 5.29 -0.02
C ALA A 136 -5.36 5.22 -0.50
N LYS A 137 -6.08 6.34 -0.45
CA LYS A 137 -7.45 6.46 -0.94
C LYS A 137 -7.54 6.22 -2.45
N LEU A 138 -6.61 6.79 -3.23
CA LEU A 138 -6.50 6.56 -4.67
C LEU A 138 -6.29 5.08 -4.98
N VAL A 139 -5.31 4.45 -4.32
CA VAL A 139 -4.99 3.03 -4.53
C VAL A 139 -6.17 2.15 -4.14
N HIS A 140 -6.82 2.40 -2.99
CA HIS A 140 -8.06 1.70 -2.63
C HIS A 140 -9.14 1.83 -3.70
N GLY A 141 -9.33 3.03 -4.26
CA GLY A 141 -10.29 3.25 -5.35
C GLY A 141 -9.94 2.55 -6.67
N LEU A 142 -8.66 2.28 -6.94
CA LEU A 142 -8.19 1.66 -8.17
C LEU A 142 -8.17 0.13 -8.13
N VAL A 143 -7.75 -0.45 -7.01
CA VAL A 143 -7.50 -1.90 -6.88
C VAL A 143 -8.24 -2.55 -5.72
N GLY A 144 -8.75 -1.77 -4.77
CA GLY A 144 -9.55 -2.25 -3.66
C GLY A 144 -11.00 -2.55 -4.05
N PRO A 145 -11.77 -3.19 -3.17
CA PRO A 145 -13.19 -3.37 -3.36
C PRO A 145 -13.95 -2.05 -3.20
N ASN A 146 -15.18 -2.00 -3.72
CA ASN A 146 -16.06 -0.83 -3.61
C ASN A 146 -16.62 -0.68 -2.18
N THR A 147 -15.80 -0.16 -1.28
CA THR A 147 -16.14 0.14 0.12
C THR A 147 -15.77 1.58 0.46
N ASN A 148 -16.41 2.13 1.51
CA ASN A 148 -16.19 3.50 1.93
C ASN A 148 -14.87 3.66 2.71
N PHE A 149 -13.81 4.05 2.01
CA PHE A 149 -12.48 4.29 2.59
C PHE A 149 -12.52 5.17 3.85
N GLU A 150 -13.24 6.29 3.81
CA GLU A 150 -13.26 7.27 4.90
C GLU A 150 -13.87 6.68 6.19
N THR A 151 -14.89 5.85 6.05
CA THR A 151 -15.50 5.17 7.20
C THR A 151 -14.50 4.23 7.88
N TYR A 152 -13.69 3.48 7.11
CA TYR A 152 -12.66 2.60 7.67
C TYR A 152 -11.52 3.41 8.30
N PHE A 153 -11.07 4.46 7.61
CA PHE A 153 -10.02 5.35 8.08
C PHE A 153 -10.36 5.97 9.45
N GLN A 154 -11.57 6.54 9.58
CA GLN A 154 -12.04 7.11 10.84
C GLN A 154 -12.24 6.06 11.93
N ARG A 155 -12.75 4.87 11.58
CA ARG A 155 -12.98 3.78 12.53
C ARG A 155 -11.69 3.26 13.18
N CYS A 156 -10.57 3.31 12.46
CA CYS A 156 -9.24 2.99 13.00
C CYS A 156 -8.64 4.10 13.88
N GLY A 157 -9.35 5.21 14.09
CA GLY A 157 -8.82 6.35 14.85
C GLY A 157 -7.79 7.18 14.08
N MET A 158 -7.73 7.04 12.75
CA MET A 158 -6.82 7.82 11.92
C MET A 158 -7.37 9.22 11.63
N ARG A 159 -6.47 10.19 11.49
CA ARG A 159 -6.78 11.58 11.12
C ARG A 159 -5.72 12.12 10.17
N VAL A 160 -6.15 12.94 9.23
CA VAL A 160 -5.23 13.64 8.32
C VAL A 160 -4.47 14.72 9.09
N ALA A 161 -3.16 14.79 8.88
CA ALA A 161 -2.28 15.80 9.43
C ALA A 161 -1.46 16.49 8.32
N LYS A 162 -1.13 17.77 8.54
CA LYS A 162 -0.24 18.54 7.67
C LYS A 162 1.21 18.33 8.09
N THR A 163 1.70 17.14 7.81
CA THR A 163 3.09 16.74 8.06
C THR A 163 3.75 16.33 6.74
N ASP A 164 5.07 16.48 6.69
CA ASP A 164 5.84 16.07 5.52
C ASP A 164 5.91 14.54 5.42
N TRP A 165 5.81 14.06 4.18
CA TRP A 165 5.98 12.64 3.85
C TRP A 165 6.34 12.49 2.37
N PRO A 166 7.28 11.61 2.03
CA PRO A 166 8.15 10.82 2.93
C PRO A 166 9.17 11.72 3.65
N ALA A 167 9.61 11.28 4.83
CA ALA A 167 10.63 11.97 5.64
C ALA A 167 12.03 11.88 5.01
#